data_AF-A0A1U6IX11-F1
#
_entry.id   AF-A0A1U6IX11-F1
#
_cell.length_a   1.000
_cell.length_b   1.000
_cell.length_c   1.000
_cell.angle_alpha   90.00
_cell.angle_beta   90.00
_cell.angle_gamma   90.00
#
_symmetry.space_group_name_H-M   'P 1'
#
loop_
_entity.id
_entity.type
_entity.pdbx_description
1 polymer ?
#
loop_
_entity_poly.entity_id
_entity_poly.type
_entity_poly.pdbx_seq_one_letter_code
_entity_poly.pdbx_strand_id
1 'polypeptide(L)'
;MQIGRFCKTADGFEGRITSIMIDVPVCLVAAPDTGAENAPQWRVLCGNSETGVEIGAGWDRTGERAGAYIALQLDDPQFAHPLRANLLRSGQAAGDHVLLWSRPASRESR
;
A
#
# COMPACT_ATOMS: atom_id res chain seq x y z
N MET A 1 -11.87 -1.08 5.50
CA MET A 1 -11.32 -1.45 6.83
C MET A 1 -9.91 -0.89 6.92
N GLN A 2 -9.59 -0.18 8.00
CA GLN A 2 -8.21 0.29 8.21
C GLN A 2 -7.34 -0.85 8.71
N ILE A 3 -6.22 -1.10 8.02
CA ILE A 3 -5.27 -2.17 8.35
C ILE A 3 -3.85 -1.66 8.57
N GLY A 4 -3.63 -0.35 8.51
CA GLY A 4 -2.31 0.20 8.74
C GLY A 4 -2.32 1.71 8.89
N ARG A 5 -1.22 2.21 9.44
CA ARG A 5 -0.91 3.64 9.56
C ARG A 5 0.50 3.88 9.07
N PHE A 6 0.67 4.98 8.36
CA PHE A 6 1.93 5.35 7.73
C PHE A 6 2.18 6.83 7.93
N CYS A 7 3.45 7.18 8.03
CA CYS A 7 3.95 8.54 8.01
C CYS A 7 4.68 8.76 6.69
N LYS A 8 4.42 9.91 6.05
CA LYS A 8 5.20 10.35 4.91
C LYS A 8 6.60 10.73 5.36
N THR A 9 7.61 10.22 4.66
CA THR A 9 9.02 10.54 4.86
C THR A 9 9.52 11.44 3.72
N ALA A 10 10.82 11.77 3.70
CA ALA A 10 11.41 12.53 2.60
C ALA A 10 11.31 11.77 1.27
N ASP A 11 11.57 10.47 1.31
CA ASP A 11 11.74 9.63 0.11
C ASP A 11 10.63 8.58 -0.07
N GLY A 12 9.59 8.59 0.77
CA GLY A 12 8.46 7.68 0.65
C GLY A 12 7.52 7.66 1.85
N PHE A 13 7.18 6.46 2.30
CA PHE A 13 6.27 6.26 3.44
C PHE A 13 6.78 5.13 4.32
N GLU A 14 6.63 5.29 5.63
CA GLU A 14 6.97 4.26 6.61
C GLU A 14 5.80 4.04 7.53
N GLY A 15 5.53 2.79 7.89
CA GLY A 15 4.39 2.46 8.70
C GLY A 15 4.33 1.01 9.08
N ARG A 16 3.12 0.59 9.41
CA ARG A 16 2.86 -0.76 9.92
C ARG A 16 1.52 -1.24 9.40
N ILE A 17 1.49 -2.51 9.00
CA ILE A 17 0.25 -3.23 8.70
C ILE A 17 -0.07 -4.13 9.89
N THR A 18 -1.29 -3.99 10.41
CA THR A 18 -1.78 -4.71 11.58
C THR A 18 -3.16 -5.31 11.29
N SER A 19 -3.28 -6.60 11.53
CA SER A 19 -4.52 -7.38 11.51
C SER A 19 -4.41 -8.49 12.57
N ILE A 20 -5.41 -9.38 12.66
CA ILE A 20 -5.43 -10.42 13.69
C ILE A 20 -4.23 -11.40 13.62
N MET A 21 -3.65 -11.63 12.43
CA MET A 21 -2.53 -12.56 12.22
C MET A 21 -1.23 -11.90 11.75
N ILE A 22 -1.28 -10.61 11.40
CA ILE A 22 -0.16 -9.92 10.74
C ILE A 22 0.11 -8.64 11.50
N ASP A 23 1.36 -8.43 11.88
CA ASP A 23 1.78 -7.21 12.54
C ASP A 23 3.23 -6.86 12.16
N VAL A 24 3.41 -6.25 10.99
CA VAL A 24 4.73 -6.09 10.34
C VAL A 24 5.03 -4.64 9.95
N PRO A 25 6.26 -4.15 10.13
CA PRO A 25 6.68 -2.86 9.59
C PRO A 25 6.72 -2.92 8.06
N VAL A 26 6.30 -1.83 7.41
CA VAL A 26 6.26 -1.72 5.96
C VAL A 26 6.73 -0.33 5.54
N CYS A 27 7.53 -0.27 4.49
CA CYS A 27 7.88 0.98 3.84
C CYS A 27 7.56 0.97 2.35
N LEU A 28 7.18 2.13 1.83
CA LEU A 28 7.03 2.38 0.40
C LEU A 28 8.23 3.20 -0.04
N VAL A 29 8.91 2.72 -1.08
CA VAL A 29 10.05 3.40 -1.72
C VAL A 29 9.77 3.61 -3.19
N ALA A 30 10.35 4.64 -3.80
CA ALA A 30 10.17 4.89 -5.23
C ALA A 30 10.61 3.67 -6.06
N ALA A 31 9.79 3.31 -7.04
CA ALA A 31 10.13 2.29 -8.02
C ALA A 31 11.02 2.88 -9.13
N PRO A 32 11.92 2.09 -9.74
CA PRO A 32 12.64 2.51 -10.93
C PRO A 32 11.65 2.80 -12.07
N ASP A 33 11.85 3.89 -12.78
CA ASP A 33 11.09 4.15 -14.00
C ASP A 33 11.54 3.20 -15.11
N THR A 34 10.67 2.28 -15.49
CA THR A 34 10.92 1.32 -16.57
C THR A 34 10.33 1.77 -17.90
N GLY A 35 9.66 2.93 -17.97
CA GLY A 35 8.99 3.43 -19.17
C GLY A 35 7.77 2.59 -19.62
N ALA A 36 7.29 1.66 -18.79
CA ALA A 36 6.12 0.85 -19.10
C ALA A 36 4.83 1.60 -18.75
N GLU A 37 3.79 1.50 -19.60
CA GLU A 37 2.54 2.26 -19.47
C GLU A 37 1.85 2.14 -18.11
N ASN A 38 1.98 0.99 -17.44
CA ASN A 38 1.42 0.74 -16.11
C ASN A 38 2.49 0.34 -15.08
N ALA A 39 3.72 0.85 -15.25
CA ALA A 39 4.77 0.68 -14.26
C ALA A 39 4.29 1.19 -12.87
N PRO A 40 4.62 0.50 -11.78
CA PRO A 40 4.37 1.01 -10.44
C PRO A 40 5.26 2.23 -10.16
N GLN A 41 4.76 3.16 -9.35
CA GLN A 41 5.54 4.30 -8.84
C GLN A 41 6.23 3.93 -7.53
N TRP A 42 5.74 2.90 -6.84
CA TRP A 42 6.18 2.50 -5.52
C TRP A 42 6.45 1.01 -5.44
N ARG A 43 7.53 0.65 -4.76
CA ARG A 43 7.80 -0.71 -4.27
C ARG A 43 7.38 -0.78 -2.81
N VAL A 44 6.73 -1.86 -2.41
CA VAL A 44 6.29 -2.08 -1.03
C VAL A 44 7.18 -3.12 -0.39
N LEU A 45 7.91 -2.73 0.66
CA LEU A 45 8.86 -3.60 1.34
C LEU A 45 8.38 -3.90 2.77
N CYS A 46 8.45 -5.16 3.17
CA CYS A 46 8.28 -5.60 4.56
C CYS A 46 9.62 -5.43 5.29
N GLY A 47 9.65 -4.61 6.34
CA GLY A 47 10.88 -4.21 7.02
C GLY A 47 11.23 -2.75 6.77
N ASN A 48 12.51 -2.50 6.49
CA ASN A 48 13.07 -1.17 6.19
C ASN A 48 13.41 -1.04 4.69
N SER A 49 13.80 0.17 4.28
CA SER A 49 14.07 0.50 2.88
C SER A 49 15.33 -0.16 2.30
N GLU A 50 16.30 -0.56 3.13
CA GLU A 50 17.60 -1.09 2.70
C GLU A 50 17.61 -2.61 2.55
N THR A 51 16.93 -3.31 3.46
CA THR A 51 17.00 -4.78 3.62
C THR A 51 15.63 -5.44 3.60
N GLY A 52 14.55 -4.66 3.44
CA GLY A 52 13.19 -5.16 3.42
C GLY A 52 12.91 -6.07 2.23
N VAL A 53 12.05 -7.06 2.46
CA VAL A 53 11.60 -7.99 1.41
C VAL A 53 10.49 -7.32 0.62
N GLU A 54 10.60 -7.33 -0.70
CA GLU A 54 9.53 -6.80 -1.56
C GLU A 54 8.29 -7.70 -1.48
N ILE A 55 7.17 -7.11 -1.04
CA ILE A 55 5.89 -7.79 -0.83
C ILE A 55 4.78 -7.23 -1.71
N GLY A 56 5.11 -6.31 -2.63
CA GLY A 56 4.12 -5.70 -3.50
C GLY A 56 4.56 -4.41 -4.15
N ALA A 57 3.59 -3.74 -4.76
CA ALA A 57 3.78 -2.52 -5.52
C ALA A 57 2.64 -1.52 -5.30
N GLY A 58 2.91 -0.25 -5.62
CA GLY A 58 1.96 0.83 -5.49
C GLY A 58 1.91 1.74 -6.71
N TRP A 59 0.71 2.26 -6.97
CA TRP A 59 0.43 3.17 -8.07
C TRP A 59 -0.24 4.44 -7.56
N ASP A 60 0.24 5.58 -8.01
CA ASP A 60 -0.42 6.85 -7.75
C ASP A 60 -1.73 6.91 -8.54
N ARG A 61 -2.80 7.29 -7.83
CA ARG A 61 -4.15 7.38 -8.38
C ARG A 61 -4.83 8.62 -7.83
N THR A 62 -5.80 9.11 -8.60
CA THR A 62 -6.66 10.21 -8.19
C THR A 62 -8.10 9.75 -8.28
N GLY A 63 -8.83 9.85 -7.17
CA GLY A 63 -10.23 9.46 -7.07
C GLY A 63 -11.11 10.68 -6.88
N GLU A 64 -12.29 10.69 -7.49
CA GLU A 64 -13.21 11.83 -7.47
C GLU A 64 -13.62 12.27 -6.04
N ARG A 65 -13.76 11.31 -5.12
CA ARG A 65 -14.08 11.57 -3.70
C ARG A 65 -12.87 11.52 -2.77
N ALA A 66 -11.82 10.82 -3.16
CA ALA A 66 -10.68 10.50 -2.30
C ALA A 66 -9.49 11.45 -2.49
N GLY A 67 -9.47 12.22 -3.58
CA GLY A 67 -8.30 13.00 -3.99
C GLY A 67 -7.16 12.09 -4.43
N ALA A 68 -5.92 12.53 -4.23
CA ALA A 68 -4.72 11.74 -4.52
C ALA A 68 -4.51 10.65 -3.46
N TYR A 69 -4.23 9.43 -3.90
CA TYR A 69 -3.98 8.26 -3.07
C TYR A 69 -3.05 7.28 -3.77
N ILE A 70 -2.48 6.34 -3.00
CA ILE A 70 -1.65 5.27 -3.55
C ILE A 70 -2.43 3.97 -3.48
N ALA A 71 -2.73 3.39 -4.64
CA ALA A 71 -3.30 2.05 -4.73
C ALA A 71 -2.18 1.02 -4.54
N LEU A 72 -2.28 0.17 -3.53
CA LEU A 72 -1.32 -0.89 -3.24
C LEU A 72 -1.88 -2.25 -3.64
N GLN A 73 -1.01 -3.09 -4.19
CA GLN A 73 -1.23 -4.52 -4.32
C GLN A 73 -0.10 -5.25 -3.60
N LEU A 74 -0.46 -6.01 -2.56
CA LEU A 74 0.46 -6.88 -1.82
C LEU A 74 0.25 -8.31 -2.30
N ASP A 75 1.33 -8.99 -2.63
CA ASP A 75 1.31 -10.35 -3.16
C ASP A 75 2.35 -11.18 -2.41
N ASP A 76 1.86 -11.94 -1.43
CA ASP A 76 2.68 -12.78 -0.56
C ASP A 76 2.11 -14.21 -0.61
N PRO A 77 2.94 -15.27 -0.57
CA PRO A 77 2.46 -16.66 -0.60
C PRO A 77 1.45 -17.02 0.51
N GLN A 78 1.41 -16.28 1.61
CA GLN A 78 0.43 -16.45 2.68
C GLN A 78 -0.96 -15.92 2.31
N PHE A 79 -1.07 -15.13 1.23
CA PHE A 79 -2.35 -14.64 0.72
C PHE A 79 -2.90 -15.59 -0.33
N ALA A 80 -4.17 -16.00 -0.18
CA ALA A 80 -4.85 -16.79 -1.20
C ALA A 80 -4.98 -16.05 -2.54
N HIS A 81 -5.00 -14.72 -2.50
CA HIS A 81 -5.05 -13.83 -3.66
C HIS A 81 -4.34 -12.50 -3.30
N PRO A 82 -3.84 -11.73 -4.27
CA PRO A 82 -3.23 -10.43 -3.99
C PRO A 82 -4.16 -9.52 -3.19
N LEU A 83 -3.64 -8.96 -2.10
CA LEU A 83 -4.35 -8.02 -1.24
C LEU A 83 -4.30 -6.62 -1.83
N ARG A 84 -5.45 -6.01 -2.09
CA ARG A 84 -5.55 -4.63 -2.58
C ARG A 84 -5.97 -3.67 -1.49
N ALA A 85 -5.23 -2.58 -1.32
CA ALA A 85 -5.52 -1.55 -0.33
C ALA A 85 -5.17 -0.16 -0.87
N ASN A 86 -5.74 0.88 -0.28
CA ASN A 86 -5.49 2.26 -0.68
C ASN A 86 -4.87 3.03 0.48
N LEU A 87 -3.69 3.61 0.25
CA LEU A 87 -3.04 4.51 1.19
C LEU A 87 -3.55 5.93 0.95
N LEU A 88 -4.22 6.47 1.97
CA LEU A 88 -4.92 7.75 1.92
C LEU A 88 -4.38 8.68 2.98
N ARG A 89 -4.33 9.98 2.69
CA ARG A 89 -3.97 10.98 3.70
C ARG A 89 -5.01 11.00 4.81
N SER A 90 -4.53 10.93 6.05
CA SER A 90 -5.34 11.11 7.25
C SER A 90 -5.59 12.60 7.50
N GLY A 91 -6.79 12.97 7.91
CA GLY A 91 -7.12 14.34 8.31
C GLY A 91 -6.63 14.72 9.71
N GLN A 92 -6.03 13.79 10.46
CA GLN A 92 -5.69 13.97 11.87
C GLN A 92 -4.40 14.75 12.10
N ALA A 93 -3.38 14.55 11.26
CA ALA A 93 -2.09 15.21 11.37
C ALA A 93 -1.42 15.36 10.00
N ALA A 94 -0.55 16.36 9.85
CA ALA A 94 0.23 16.53 8.64
C ALA A 94 1.17 15.33 8.44
N GLY A 95 1.10 14.70 7.25
CA GLY A 95 1.93 13.55 6.90
C GLY A 95 1.41 12.18 7.38
N ASP A 96 0.35 12.13 8.18
CA ASP A 96 -0.30 10.88 8.59
C ASP A 96 -1.15 10.30 7.46
N HIS A 97 -1.08 8.99 7.27
CA HIS A 97 -1.77 8.24 6.23
C HIS A 97 -2.35 6.96 6.81
N VAL A 98 -3.50 6.55 6.29
CA VAL A 98 -4.18 5.31 6.67
C VAL A 98 -4.24 4.37 5.47
N LEU A 99 -3.95 3.10 5.72
CA LEU A 99 -4.08 2.05 4.72
C LEU A 99 -5.46 1.40 4.86
N LEU A 100 -6.30 1.59 3.84
CA LEU A 100 -7.65 1.06 3.81
C LEU A 100 -7.72 -0.15 2.87
N TRP A 101 -8.00 -1.31 3.44
CA TRP A 101 -8.31 -2.52 2.71
C TRP A 101 -9.82 -2.72 2.56
N SER A 102 -10.24 -3.23 1.40
CA SER A 102 -11.61 -3.63 1.12
C SER A 102 -11.63 -5.09 0.70
N ARG A 103 -12.59 -5.87 1.22
CA ARG A 103 -12.77 -7.23 0.72
C ARG A 103 -13.18 -7.20 -0.75
N PRO A 104 -12.62 -8.08 -1.59
CA PRO A 104 -13.20 -8.34 -2.90
C PRO A 104 -14.67 -8.69 -2.73
N ALA A 105 -15.55 -8.04 -3.48
CA ALA A 105 -16.93 -8.50 -3.58
C ALA A 105 -16.90 -9.94 -4.10
N SER A 106 -17.71 -10.82 -3.52
CA SER A 106 -17.91 -12.16 -4.08
C SER A 106 -18.33 -11.97 -5.53
N ARG A 107 -17.50 -12.44 -6.47
CA ARG A 107 -17.96 -12.61 -7.83
C ARG A 107 -18.92 -13.78 -7.76
N GLU A 108 -20.21 -13.52 -7.54
CA GLU A 108 -21.22 -14.48 -7.91
C GLU A 108 -20.96 -14.81 -9.38
N SER A 109 -20.48 -16.03 -9.59
CA SER A 109 -20.23 -16.64 -10.88
C SER A 109 -21.53 -16.53 -11.67
N ARG A 110 -21.54 -15.65 -12.66
CA ARG A 110 -22.54 -15.64 -13.72
C ARG A 110 -22.31 -16.83 -14.64
#